data_AF-A0AAD7BAM6-F1
#
_entry.id   AF-A0AAD7BAM6-F1
#
_cell.length_a   1.000
_cell.length_b   1.000
_cell.length_c   1.000
_cell.angle_alpha   90.00
_cell.angle_beta   90.00
_cell.angle_gamma   90.00
#
_symmetry.space_group_name_H-M   'P 1'
#
loop_
_entity.id
_entity.type
_entity.pdbx_description
1 polymer ?
#
loop_
_entity_poly.entity_id
_entity_poly.type
_entity_poly.pdbx_seq_one_letter_code
_entity_poly.pdbx_strand_id
1 'polypeptide(L)'
;MTNDSAPSTLPPELEREIFETTAVLREKMIPTLLLVARRVHECYLEALFRMLDYRPSHVFPQACRHLFLVTMALGTGWNADSADRILRACTGVTEIFIFSDPVDFDPLLPFLSTVSQMRPTHLTLFGNILPLRYVPNAGNYNYTLSRTWAHWPALAGLATLTHLAVFPDQDLATHILSILPDLHALVFYTHMGYPDMPRDPRIFVESMSRFKTLWRSGAQGGDDIWVRADEFIARKRRGEIPKSVYHLPEEVSYSMFAPI
;
A
#
# COMPACT_ATOMS: atom_id res chain seq x y z
N MET A 1 -51.18 -23.18 -26.72
CA MET A 1 -49.82 -22.78 -27.15
C MET A 1 -49.29 -21.82 -26.10
N THR A 2 -48.56 -22.35 -25.11
CA THR A 2 -47.87 -21.54 -24.10
C THR A 2 -46.58 -21.03 -24.74
N ASN A 3 -46.48 -19.71 -24.90
CA ASN A 3 -45.22 -19.07 -25.29
C ASN A 3 -44.25 -19.22 -24.11
N ASP A 4 -43.38 -20.23 -24.17
CA ASP A 4 -42.20 -20.32 -23.31
C ASP A 4 -41.22 -19.22 -23.73
N SER A 5 -41.46 -18.00 -23.26
CA SER A 5 -40.45 -16.94 -23.35
C SER A 5 -39.31 -17.33 -22.43
N ALA A 6 -38.19 -17.76 -23.03
CA ALA A 6 -36.97 -18.02 -22.29
C ALA A 6 -36.65 -16.81 -21.39
N PRO A 7 -36.25 -17.02 -20.13
CA PRO A 7 -35.93 -15.92 -19.22
C PRO A 7 -34.85 -15.06 -19.87
N SER A 8 -35.07 -13.74 -19.89
CA SER A 8 -34.09 -12.80 -20.42
C SER A 8 -32.83 -12.83 -19.57
N THR A 9 -31.82 -13.59 -19.99
CA THR A 9 -30.49 -13.54 -19.40
C THR A 9 -29.80 -12.26 -19.83
N LEU A 10 -29.27 -11.51 -18.85
CA LEU A 10 -28.38 -10.41 -19.12
C LEU A 10 -27.12 -10.93 -19.84
N PRO A 11 -26.52 -10.15 -20.75
CA PRO A 11 -25.17 -10.42 -21.25
C PRO A 11 -24.19 -10.52 -20.06
N PRO A 12 -23.25 -11.50 -20.07
CA PRO A 12 -22.29 -11.67 -18.97
C PRO A 12 -21.49 -10.41 -18.63
N GLU A 13 -21.19 -9.59 -19.62
CA GLU A 13 -20.45 -8.33 -19.47
C GLU A 13 -21.26 -7.30 -18.68
N LEU A 14 -22.56 -7.21 -18.95
CA LEU A 14 -23.47 -6.28 -18.26
C LEU A 14 -23.77 -6.74 -16.83
N GLU A 15 -23.94 -8.05 -16.63
CA GLU A 15 -24.06 -8.64 -15.29
C GLU A 15 -22.83 -8.27 -14.44
N ARG A 16 -21.62 -8.48 -14.99
CA ARG A 16 -20.35 -8.10 -14.37
C ARG A 16 -20.29 -6.59 -14.04
N GLU A 17 -20.63 -5.72 -14.98
CA GLU A 17 -20.61 -4.27 -14.75
C GLU A 17 -21.55 -3.84 -13.60
N ILE A 18 -22.76 -4.40 -13.56
CA ILE A 18 -23.75 -4.12 -12.50
C ILE A 18 -23.20 -4.51 -11.14
N PHE A 19 -22.66 -5.73 -11.02
CA PHE A 19 -22.15 -6.21 -9.75
C PHE A 19 -20.85 -5.46 -9.36
N GLU A 20 -19.99 -5.03 -10.30
CA GLU A 20 -18.71 -4.35 -10.01
C GLU A 20 -19.01 -2.96 -9.48
N THR A 21 -19.90 -2.25 -10.17
CA THR A 21 -20.42 -0.96 -9.75
C THR A 21 -21.11 -1.07 -8.39
N THR A 22 -21.92 -2.10 -8.17
CA THR A 22 -22.61 -2.31 -6.88
C THR A 22 -21.60 -2.60 -5.76
N ALA A 23 -20.61 -3.46 -5.99
CA ALA A 23 -19.59 -3.78 -5.00
C ALA A 23 -18.76 -2.54 -4.61
N VAL A 24 -18.37 -1.71 -5.59
CA VAL A 24 -17.66 -0.44 -5.36
C VAL A 24 -18.51 0.55 -4.56
N LEU A 25 -19.80 0.70 -4.91
CA LEU A 25 -20.71 1.64 -4.23
C LEU A 25 -21.23 1.14 -2.88
N ARG A 26 -21.18 -0.19 -2.63
CA ARG A 26 -21.78 -0.88 -1.49
C ARG A 26 -20.89 -2.03 -0.99
N GLU A 27 -19.67 -1.71 -0.58
CA GLU A 27 -18.67 -2.69 -0.10
C GLU A 27 -19.23 -3.70 0.93
N LYS A 28 -20.11 -3.24 1.84
CA LYS A 28 -20.76 -4.11 2.84
C LYS A 28 -21.67 -5.21 2.26
N MET A 29 -22.12 -5.05 1.01
CA MET A 29 -22.96 -6.03 0.32
C MET A 29 -22.14 -7.12 -0.37
N ILE A 30 -20.81 -6.98 -0.47
CA ILE A 30 -19.94 -7.96 -1.15
C ILE A 30 -20.24 -9.41 -0.70
N PRO A 31 -20.32 -9.74 0.60
CA PRO A 31 -20.64 -11.11 1.01
C PRO A 31 -22.00 -11.59 0.47
N THR A 32 -23.00 -10.71 0.43
CA THR A 32 -24.33 -11.04 -0.13
C THR A 32 -24.26 -11.21 -1.64
N LEU A 33 -23.55 -10.35 -2.37
CA LEU A 33 -23.39 -10.45 -3.82
C LEU A 33 -22.70 -11.77 -4.22
N LEU A 34 -21.73 -12.23 -3.42
CA LEU A 34 -21.07 -13.53 -3.61
C LEU A 34 -22.01 -14.74 -3.45
N LEU A 35 -23.17 -14.57 -2.81
CA LEU A 35 -24.18 -15.64 -2.67
C LEU A 35 -25.13 -15.74 -3.88
N VAL A 36 -25.21 -14.72 -4.73
CA VAL A 36 -26.27 -14.62 -5.74
C VAL A 36 -26.00 -15.48 -6.97
N ALA A 37 -24.73 -15.71 -7.35
CA ALA A 37 -24.40 -16.61 -8.45
C ALA A 37 -22.96 -17.16 -8.35
N ARG A 38 -22.76 -18.43 -8.70
CA ARG A 38 -21.43 -19.05 -8.77
C ARG A 38 -20.49 -18.33 -9.75
N ARG A 39 -21.04 -17.81 -10.86
CA ARG A 39 -20.29 -17.03 -11.85
C ARG A 39 -19.84 -15.69 -11.30
N VAL A 40 -20.70 -15.02 -10.53
CA VAL A 40 -20.33 -13.82 -9.76
C VAL A 40 -19.27 -14.19 -8.73
N HIS A 41 -19.36 -15.33 -8.06
CA HIS A 41 -18.27 -15.76 -7.18
C HIS A 41 -16.91 -15.87 -7.92
N GLU A 42 -16.84 -16.59 -9.04
CA GLU A 42 -15.60 -16.74 -9.82
C GLU A 42 -15.05 -15.40 -10.36
N CYS A 43 -15.89 -14.52 -10.92
CA CYS A 43 -15.45 -13.22 -11.45
C CYS A 43 -15.03 -12.23 -10.34
N TYR A 44 -15.69 -12.26 -9.18
CA TYR A 44 -15.42 -11.31 -8.10
C TYR A 44 -14.25 -11.74 -7.23
N LEU A 45 -13.95 -13.04 -7.16
CA LEU A 45 -12.77 -13.49 -6.43
C LEU A 45 -11.52 -12.76 -6.96
N GLU A 46 -11.34 -12.62 -8.27
CA GLU A 46 -10.15 -11.94 -8.79
C GLU A 46 -10.12 -10.45 -8.41
N ALA A 47 -11.25 -9.74 -8.52
CA ALA A 47 -11.31 -8.32 -8.19
C ALA A 47 -11.21 -8.05 -6.67
N LEU A 48 -11.90 -8.85 -5.85
CA LEU A 48 -11.91 -8.73 -4.40
C LEU A 48 -10.57 -9.09 -3.79
N PHE A 49 -9.89 -10.10 -4.34
CA PHE A 49 -8.61 -10.55 -3.84
C PHE A 49 -7.43 -9.89 -4.55
N ARG A 50 -7.67 -8.90 -5.42
CA ARG A 50 -6.59 -8.04 -5.92
C ARG A 50 -5.97 -7.24 -4.78
N MET A 51 -6.79 -6.81 -3.83
CA MET A 51 -6.40 -6.09 -2.63
C MET A 51 -6.97 -6.77 -1.39
N LEU A 52 -6.10 -7.29 -0.53
CA LEU A 52 -6.52 -7.84 0.75
C LEU A 52 -6.13 -6.89 1.88
N ASP A 53 -7.12 -6.19 2.44
CA ASP A 53 -7.02 -5.51 3.73
C ASP A 53 -7.37 -6.51 4.83
N TYR A 54 -6.35 -7.07 5.47
CA TYR A 54 -6.54 -8.06 6.51
C TYR A 54 -6.21 -7.51 7.89
N ARG A 55 -7.10 -7.81 8.84
CA ARG A 55 -6.91 -7.53 10.27
C ARG A 55 -6.76 -8.83 11.05
N PRO A 56 -5.90 -8.88 12.08
CA PRO A 56 -5.65 -10.11 12.85
C PRO A 56 -6.90 -10.78 13.43
N SER A 57 -7.96 -10.01 13.69
CA SER A 57 -9.24 -10.51 14.19
C SER A 57 -10.05 -11.31 13.16
N HIS A 58 -9.69 -11.25 11.88
CA HIS A 58 -10.37 -11.98 10.82
C HIS A 58 -9.83 -13.42 10.76
N VAL A 59 -10.64 -14.35 10.27
CA VAL A 59 -10.17 -15.72 9.96
C VAL A 59 -9.61 -15.69 8.55
N PHE A 60 -8.35 -16.14 8.38
CA PHE A 60 -7.72 -16.17 7.05
C PHE A 60 -8.45 -17.17 6.17
N PRO A 61 -9.13 -16.72 5.08
CA PRO A 61 -9.87 -17.63 4.24
C PRO A 61 -8.92 -18.66 3.65
N GLN A 62 -9.21 -19.96 3.81
CA GLN A 62 -8.43 -21.01 3.14
C GLN A 62 -8.40 -20.83 1.61
N ALA A 63 -9.43 -20.17 1.05
CA ALA A 63 -9.53 -19.80 -0.35
C ALA A 63 -8.36 -18.94 -0.85
N CYS A 64 -7.67 -18.20 0.02
CA CYS A 64 -6.53 -17.34 -0.36
C CYS A 64 -5.30 -18.11 -0.86
N ARG A 65 -5.23 -19.44 -0.68
CA ARG A 65 -4.08 -20.28 -1.09
C ARG A 65 -3.86 -20.36 -2.60
N HIS A 66 -4.81 -19.89 -3.41
CA HIS A 66 -4.75 -19.96 -4.87
C HIS A 66 -5.00 -18.61 -5.55
N LEU A 67 -5.06 -17.52 -4.78
CA LEU A 67 -5.41 -16.20 -5.32
C LEU A 67 -4.14 -15.45 -5.75
N PHE A 68 -4.19 -14.90 -6.97
CA PHE A 68 -3.21 -13.93 -7.46
C PHE A 68 -3.47 -12.58 -6.80
N LEU A 69 -3.00 -12.48 -5.57
CA LEU A 69 -3.13 -11.30 -4.74
C LEU A 69 -2.02 -10.33 -5.14
N VAL A 70 -2.37 -9.16 -5.69
CA VAL A 70 -1.39 -8.18 -6.18
C VAL A 70 -0.89 -7.30 -5.04
N THR A 71 -1.84 -6.85 -4.20
CA THR A 71 -1.58 -5.90 -3.11
C THR A 71 -2.09 -6.45 -1.77
N MET A 72 -1.22 -6.54 -0.77
CA MET A 72 -1.58 -6.98 0.58
C MET A 72 -1.41 -5.86 1.58
N ALA A 73 -2.44 -5.55 2.37
CA ALA A 73 -2.37 -4.64 3.50
C ALA A 73 -2.49 -5.41 4.82
N LEU A 74 -1.44 -5.33 5.63
CA LEU A 74 -1.37 -5.92 6.97
C LEU A 74 -1.55 -4.79 7.99
N GLY A 75 -2.70 -4.75 8.69
CA GLY A 75 -2.98 -3.75 9.74
C GLY A 75 -2.16 -3.95 11.03
N THR A 76 -2.56 -3.34 12.15
CA THR A 76 -1.86 -3.53 13.45
C THR A 76 -2.26 -4.84 14.14
N GLY A 77 -1.44 -5.32 15.08
CA GLY A 77 -1.76 -6.46 15.95
C GLY A 77 -1.39 -7.85 15.41
N TRP A 78 -0.49 -7.92 14.42
CA TRP A 78 0.00 -9.19 13.90
C TRP A 78 1.14 -9.75 14.74
N ASN A 79 1.15 -11.07 14.91
CA ASN A 79 2.38 -11.77 15.24
C ASN A 79 3.10 -12.20 13.95
N ALA A 80 4.42 -12.33 14.03
CA ALA A 80 5.29 -12.71 12.92
C ALA A 80 4.81 -14.02 12.24
N ASP A 81 4.40 -15.01 13.03
CA ASP A 81 3.99 -16.34 12.55
C ASP A 81 2.74 -16.27 11.65
N SER A 82 1.75 -15.46 12.03
CA SER A 82 0.52 -15.31 11.24
C SER A 82 0.80 -14.61 9.92
N ALA A 83 1.65 -13.59 9.96
CA ALA A 83 2.05 -12.83 8.78
C ALA A 83 2.89 -13.71 7.83
N ASP A 84 3.87 -14.45 8.35
CA ASP A 84 4.67 -15.42 7.58
C ASP A 84 3.79 -16.49 6.92
N ARG A 85 2.84 -17.07 7.66
CA ARG A 85 1.92 -18.08 7.12
C ARG A 85 1.06 -17.54 5.97
N ILE A 86 0.61 -16.30 6.05
CA ILE A 86 -0.18 -15.66 4.99
C ILE A 86 0.67 -15.38 3.77
N LEU A 87 1.85 -14.79 3.95
CA LEU A 87 2.77 -14.53 2.84
C LEU A 87 3.15 -15.80 2.09
N ARG A 88 3.44 -16.89 2.82
CA ARG A 88 3.72 -18.20 2.20
C ARG A 88 2.54 -18.75 1.42
N ALA A 89 1.31 -18.39 1.78
CA ALA A 89 0.10 -18.80 1.06
C ALA A 89 -0.18 -17.93 -0.17
N CYS A 90 0.39 -16.72 -0.25
CA CYS A 90 0.11 -15.74 -1.29
C CYS A 90 1.36 -15.51 -2.16
N THR A 91 1.63 -16.39 -3.12
CA THR A 91 2.86 -16.36 -3.93
C THR A 91 2.87 -15.30 -5.04
N GLY A 92 1.73 -14.66 -5.32
CA GLY A 92 1.59 -13.66 -6.40
C GLY A 92 1.75 -12.20 -5.97
N VAL A 93 2.09 -11.94 -4.69
CA VAL A 93 2.10 -10.58 -4.13
C VAL A 93 3.32 -9.81 -4.61
N THR A 94 3.07 -8.76 -5.38
CA THR A 94 4.09 -7.83 -5.87
C THR A 94 4.17 -6.56 -5.03
N GLU A 95 3.10 -6.25 -4.29
CA GLU A 95 2.98 -5.07 -3.45
C GLU A 95 2.58 -5.42 -2.03
N ILE A 96 3.39 -5.01 -1.07
CA ILE A 96 3.13 -5.25 0.35
C ILE A 96 3.02 -3.91 1.06
N PHE A 97 1.92 -3.73 1.77
CA PHE A 97 1.65 -2.63 2.66
C PHE A 97 1.59 -3.18 4.09
N ILE A 98 2.47 -2.68 4.95
CA ILE A 98 2.47 -3.04 6.37
C ILE A 98 2.15 -1.78 7.15
N PHE A 99 1.13 -1.85 8.00
CA PHE A 99 0.77 -0.80 8.94
C PHE A 99 0.90 -1.34 10.36
N SER A 100 2.01 -1.03 11.03
CA SER A 100 2.27 -1.42 12.41
C SER A 100 2.07 -0.26 13.37
N ASP A 101 1.59 -0.58 14.56
CA ASP A 101 1.70 0.35 15.67
C ASP A 101 3.18 0.55 16.05
N PRO A 102 3.53 1.70 16.66
CA PRO A 102 4.91 2.10 16.93
C PRO A 102 5.65 1.18 17.90
N VAL A 103 4.88 0.48 18.72
CA VAL A 103 5.37 -0.34 19.82
C VAL A 103 5.74 -1.75 19.35
N ASP A 104 5.29 -2.15 18.16
CA ASP A 104 5.29 -3.55 17.70
C ASP A 104 6.09 -3.77 16.40
N PHE A 105 7.09 -2.93 16.11
CA PHE A 105 7.89 -3.08 14.88
C PHE A 105 8.91 -4.23 14.94
N ASP A 106 9.44 -4.56 16.13
CA ASP A 106 10.42 -5.65 16.31
C ASP A 106 9.90 -7.04 15.84
N PRO A 107 8.63 -7.42 16.07
CA PRO A 107 8.01 -8.60 15.48
C PRO A 107 8.02 -8.67 13.94
N LEU A 108 8.22 -7.57 13.22
CA LEU A 108 8.24 -7.56 11.74
C LEU A 108 9.60 -7.95 11.15
N LEU A 109 10.61 -8.27 11.96
CA LEU A 109 11.94 -8.60 11.44
C LEU A 109 12.02 -9.97 10.79
N PRO A 110 11.51 -11.05 11.41
CA PRO A 110 11.39 -12.32 10.71
C PRO A 110 10.55 -12.17 9.43
N PHE A 111 9.59 -11.25 9.46
CA PHE A 111 8.71 -10.96 8.34
C PHE A 111 9.45 -10.40 7.12
N LEU A 112 10.40 -9.47 7.28
CA LEU A 112 11.20 -8.96 6.15
C LEU A 112 12.01 -10.06 5.45
N SER A 113 12.47 -11.07 6.19
CA SER A 113 13.15 -12.22 5.58
C SER A 113 12.21 -13.03 4.70
N THR A 114 10.97 -13.24 5.13
CA THR A 114 9.94 -13.91 4.30
C THR A 114 9.57 -13.07 3.08
N VAL A 115 9.40 -11.76 3.25
CA VAL A 115 9.15 -10.83 2.15
C VAL A 115 10.26 -10.88 1.10
N SER A 116 11.52 -11.00 1.51
CA SER A 116 12.64 -11.13 0.56
C SER A 116 12.54 -12.33 -0.37
N GLN A 117 11.92 -13.41 0.09
CA GLN A 117 11.71 -14.62 -0.72
C GLN A 117 10.61 -14.42 -1.77
N MET A 118 9.69 -13.48 -1.54
CA MET A 118 8.57 -13.17 -2.44
C MET A 118 8.98 -12.28 -3.61
N ARG A 119 10.13 -11.60 -3.51
CA ARG A 119 10.64 -10.66 -4.53
C ARG A 119 9.64 -9.54 -4.86
N PRO A 120 9.11 -8.81 -3.85
CA PRO A 120 8.23 -7.69 -4.14
C PRO A 120 8.98 -6.64 -4.95
N THR A 121 8.25 -5.95 -5.81
CA THR A 121 8.74 -4.76 -6.50
C THR A 121 8.42 -3.50 -5.68
N HIS A 122 7.29 -3.50 -4.99
CA HIS A 122 6.80 -2.38 -4.19
C HIS A 122 6.62 -2.78 -2.72
N LEU A 123 7.19 -1.99 -1.81
CA LEU A 123 7.03 -2.18 -0.37
C LEU A 123 6.70 -0.85 0.28
N THR A 124 5.62 -0.85 1.06
CA THR A 124 5.26 0.28 1.90
C THR A 124 5.31 -0.14 3.35
N LEU A 125 6.19 0.50 4.11
CA LEU A 125 6.35 0.29 5.55
C LEU A 125 5.78 1.50 6.29
N PHE A 126 4.58 1.31 6.82
CA PHE A 126 3.96 2.20 7.78
C PHE A 126 4.12 1.67 9.18
N GLY A 127 4.68 2.50 10.04
CA GLY A 127 4.52 2.44 11.47
C GLY A 127 5.20 3.67 12.03
N ASN A 128 4.74 4.22 13.16
CA ASN A 128 5.57 5.26 13.76
C ASN A 128 6.84 4.56 14.24
N ILE A 129 7.92 4.69 13.47
CA ILE A 129 9.28 4.27 13.86
C ILE A 129 9.71 5.05 15.13
N LEU A 130 8.95 6.08 15.49
CA LEU A 130 9.04 6.83 16.71
C LEU A 130 8.15 6.20 17.79
N PRO A 131 8.72 5.68 18.90
CA PRO A 131 7.92 5.54 20.10
C PRO A 131 7.45 6.95 20.50
N LEU A 132 6.20 7.27 20.21
CA LEU A 132 5.52 8.43 20.79
C LEU A 132 5.34 8.16 22.30
N ARG A 133 6.43 8.20 23.07
CA ARG A 133 6.31 8.47 24.50
C ARG A 133 5.98 9.95 24.60
N TYR A 134 4.71 10.24 24.85
CA TYR A 134 4.32 11.51 25.43
C TYR A 134 5.13 11.69 26.72
N VAL A 135 6.17 12.53 26.69
CA VAL A 135 6.85 13.01 27.88
C VAL A 135 6.23 14.38 28.16
N PRO A 136 5.23 14.48 29.05
CA PRO A 136 4.74 15.77 29.46
C PRO A 136 5.92 16.46 30.17
N ASN A 137 6.37 17.61 29.63
CA ASN A 137 7.29 18.60 30.22
C ASN A 137 8.63 18.87 29.50
N ALA A 138 8.93 18.28 28.34
CA ALA A 138 10.10 18.70 27.56
C ALA A 138 9.66 19.56 26.36
N GLY A 139 9.82 20.88 26.46
CA GLY A 139 9.53 21.86 25.39
C GLY A 139 10.42 21.76 24.14
N ASN A 140 11.10 20.63 23.92
CA ASN A 140 11.89 20.33 22.73
C ASN A 140 11.64 18.86 22.36
N TYR A 141 10.94 18.66 21.25
CA TYR A 141 10.70 17.34 20.67
C TYR A 141 11.99 16.81 20.02
N ASN A 142 12.91 16.25 20.81
CA ASN A 142 14.04 15.50 20.26
C ASN A 142 13.60 14.04 20.03
N TYR A 143 13.03 13.80 18.85
CA TYR A 143 12.75 12.47 18.33
C TYR A 143 14.07 11.74 18.06
N THR A 144 14.61 11.01 19.04
CA THR A 144 15.86 10.26 18.84
C THR A 144 15.56 8.91 18.21
N LEU A 145 15.83 8.80 16.90
CA LEU A 145 15.70 7.61 16.04
C LEU A 145 16.67 6.46 16.37
N SER A 146 17.24 6.42 17.58
CA SER A 146 18.45 5.63 17.84
C SER A 146 18.21 4.11 17.99
N ARG A 147 16.98 3.60 17.83
CA ARG A 147 16.68 2.17 18.07
C ARG A 147 16.34 1.33 16.84
N THR A 148 16.07 1.91 15.68
CA THR A 148 15.54 1.15 14.53
C THR A 148 16.56 0.82 13.44
N TRP A 149 17.82 1.23 13.58
CA TRP A 149 18.87 1.01 12.56
C TRP A 149 19.32 -0.45 12.45
N ALA A 150 19.21 -1.24 13.52
CA ALA A 150 19.67 -2.64 13.58
C ALA A 150 18.94 -3.58 12.60
N HIS A 151 17.88 -3.09 11.98
CA HIS A 151 16.87 -3.89 11.29
C HIS A 151 16.82 -3.67 9.78
N TRP A 152 17.40 -2.56 9.31
CA TRP A 152 17.54 -2.23 7.89
C TRP A 152 18.50 -3.14 7.10
N PRO A 153 19.47 -3.88 7.69
CA PRO A 153 20.25 -4.85 6.93
C PRO A 153 19.38 -5.92 6.24
N ALA A 154 18.21 -6.25 6.79
CA ALA A 154 17.28 -7.18 6.16
C ALA A 154 16.72 -6.63 4.83
N LEU A 155 16.59 -5.31 4.69
CA LEU A 155 16.17 -4.71 3.43
C LEU A 155 17.22 -4.83 2.34
N ALA A 156 18.51 -4.90 2.68
CA ALA A 156 19.54 -5.17 1.67
C ALA A 156 19.34 -6.54 1.00
N GLY A 157 18.59 -7.47 1.62
CA GLY A 157 18.16 -8.72 1.00
C GLY A 157 17.05 -8.57 -0.04
N LEU A 158 16.39 -7.40 -0.12
CA LEU A 158 15.33 -7.10 -1.08
C LEU A 158 15.89 -6.54 -2.39
N ALA A 159 16.78 -7.29 -3.05
CA ALA A 159 17.47 -6.83 -4.26
C ALA A 159 16.54 -6.50 -5.45
N THR A 160 15.29 -6.99 -5.45
CA THR A 160 14.29 -6.68 -6.48
C THR A 160 13.45 -5.46 -6.17
N LEU A 161 13.64 -4.84 -5.00
CA LEU A 161 12.81 -3.74 -4.56
C LEU A 161 13.12 -2.47 -5.37
N THR A 162 12.17 -2.03 -6.17
CA THR A 162 12.28 -0.82 -6.97
C THR A 162 11.60 0.36 -6.30
N HIS A 163 10.57 0.13 -5.48
CA HIS A 163 9.86 1.20 -4.80
C HIS A 163 9.72 0.91 -3.31
N LEU A 164 10.05 1.91 -2.50
CA LEU A 164 9.93 1.84 -1.05
C LEU A 164 9.21 3.09 -0.56
N ALA A 165 8.19 2.91 0.29
CA ALA A 165 7.57 4.01 1.00
C ALA A 165 7.73 3.88 2.51
N VAL A 166 8.14 4.96 3.17
CA VAL A 166 8.44 5.02 4.61
C VAL A 166 8.03 6.38 5.21
N PHE A 167 8.11 6.52 6.53
CA PHE A 167 7.93 7.82 7.19
C PHE A 167 9.16 8.73 6.99
N PRO A 168 8.95 10.07 6.90
CA PRO A 168 9.99 11.06 6.66
C PRO A 168 11.06 11.02 7.74
N ASP A 169 12.28 10.69 7.33
CA ASP A 169 13.48 10.78 8.13
C ASP A 169 14.72 10.92 7.24
N GLN A 170 15.54 11.95 7.50
CA GLN A 170 16.66 12.32 6.63
C GLN A 170 17.81 11.31 6.69
N ASP A 171 18.14 10.85 7.89
CA ASP A 171 19.24 9.91 8.10
C ASP A 171 18.86 8.53 7.53
N LEU A 172 17.61 8.12 7.76
CA LEU A 172 17.02 6.93 7.18
C LEU A 172 17.01 6.99 5.65
N ALA A 173 16.62 8.13 5.07
CA ALA A 173 16.64 8.30 3.62
C ALA A 173 18.05 8.04 3.06
N THR A 174 19.06 8.68 3.65
CA THR A 174 20.45 8.54 3.24
C THR A 174 20.92 7.08 3.38
N HIS A 175 20.56 6.43 4.49
CA HIS A 175 20.91 5.04 4.74
C HIS A 175 20.26 4.08 3.73
N ILE A 176 18.93 4.15 3.56
CA ILE A 176 18.17 3.36 2.57
C ILE A 176 18.79 3.49 1.19
N LEU A 177 19.04 4.72 0.75
CA LEU A 177 19.60 5.01 -0.57
C LEU A 177 21.02 4.48 -0.77
N SER A 178 21.75 4.24 0.32
CA SER A 178 23.09 3.63 0.31
C SER A 178 23.05 2.10 0.24
N ILE A 179 22.07 1.46 0.88
CA ILE A 179 21.94 -0.01 0.93
C ILE A 179 21.09 -0.57 -0.22
N LEU A 180 20.24 0.25 -0.83
CA LEU A 180 19.40 -0.08 -1.98
C LEU A 180 19.79 0.80 -3.18
N PRO A 181 20.90 0.51 -3.86
CA PRO A 181 21.37 1.33 -4.98
C PRO A 181 20.40 1.29 -6.17
N ASP A 182 19.72 0.17 -6.40
CA ASP A 182 18.80 -0.04 -7.51
C ASP A 182 17.38 0.49 -7.24
N LEU A 183 17.15 1.10 -6.07
CA LEU A 183 15.86 1.69 -5.74
C LEU A 183 15.50 2.76 -6.77
N HIS A 184 14.34 2.63 -7.39
CA HIS A 184 13.83 3.57 -8.37
C HIS A 184 13.20 4.78 -7.69
N ALA A 185 12.33 4.52 -6.69
CA ALA A 185 11.61 5.53 -5.94
C ALA A 185 11.66 5.28 -4.43
N LEU A 186 11.95 6.34 -3.68
CA LEU A 186 11.81 6.40 -2.23
C LEU A 186 10.72 7.42 -1.89
N VAL A 187 9.57 6.93 -1.47
CA VAL A 187 8.38 7.73 -1.16
C VAL A 187 8.30 8.00 0.33
N PHE A 188 8.05 9.25 0.70
CA PHE A 188 7.80 9.65 2.08
C PHE A 188 6.38 10.19 2.23
N TYR A 189 5.71 9.83 3.32
CA TYR A 189 4.41 10.40 3.66
C TYR A 189 4.50 11.36 4.83
N THR A 190 4.07 12.60 4.63
CA THR A 190 4.12 13.63 5.68
C THR A 190 2.75 14.20 6.01
N HIS A 191 2.56 14.56 7.28
CA HIS A 191 1.42 15.35 7.76
C HIS A 191 1.75 16.84 7.90
N MET A 192 3.03 17.19 8.08
CA MET A 192 3.46 18.45 8.71
C MET A 192 4.45 19.24 7.83
N GLY A 193 4.34 19.10 6.51
CA GLY A 193 5.24 19.75 5.55
C GLY A 193 6.46 18.92 5.19
N TYR A 194 7.33 19.50 4.37
CA TYR A 194 8.44 18.79 3.74
C TYR A 194 9.70 18.91 4.60
N PRO A 195 10.21 17.81 5.19
CA PRO A 195 11.49 17.83 5.89
C PRO A 195 12.63 18.20 4.93
N ASP A 196 13.76 18.64 5.48
CA ASP A 196 14.97 18.77 4.68
C ASP A 196 15.47 17.36 4.30
N MET A 197 15.37 17.04 3.01
CA MET A 197 15.68 15.72 2.48
C MET A 197 17.00 15.74 1.73
N PRO A 198 17.72 14.60 1.68
CA PRO A 198 18.92 14.53 0.85
C PRO A 198 18.55 14.83 -0.61
N ARG A 199 19.47 15.49 -1.33
CA ARG A 199 19.26 15.89 -2.72
C ARG A 199 19.42 14.72 -3.68
N ASP A 200 18.60 13.69 -3.51
CA ASP A 200 18.58 12.50 -4.35
C ASP A 200 17.39 12.56 -5.32
N PRO A 201 17.59 12.28 -6.62
CA PRO A 201 16.52 12.31 -7.62
C PRO A 201 15.45 11.22 -7.43
N ARG A 202 15.71 10.20 -6.60
CA ARG A 202 14.79 9.10 -6.31
C ARG A 202 13.76 9.43 -5.23
N ILE A 203 13.91 10.57 -4.55
CA ILE A 203 13.02 10.94 -3.44
C ILE A 203 11.77 11.65 -3.93
N PHE A 204 10.62 11.14 -3.51
CA PHE A 204 9.30 11.72 -3.66
C PHE A 204 8.62 11.83 -2.29
N VAL A 205 7.88 12.91 -2.05
CA VAL A 205 7.15 13.16 -0.80
C VAL A 205 5.69 13.42 -1.18
N GLU A 206 4.78 12.68 -0.54
CA GLU A 206 3.33 12.81 -0.74
C GLU A 206 2.64 13.11 0.59
N SER A 207 1.49 13.77 0.50
CA SER A 207 0.65 14.01 1.67
C SER A 207 0.05 12.72 2.21
N MET A 208 0.15 12.55 3.53
CA MET A 208 -0.53 11.45 4.21
C MET A 208 -2.05 11.47 4.00
N SER A 209 -2.65 12.66 3.87
CA SER A 209 -4.10 12.77 3.66
C SER A 209 -4.57 12.14 2.35
N ARG A 210 -3.67 12.03 1.36
CA ARG A 210 -3.96 11.44 0.04
C ARG A 210 -3.62 9.97 -0.05
N PHE A 211 -2.79 9.46 0.88
CA PHE A 211 -2.33 8.07 0.87
C PHE A 211 -3.47 7.08 0.67
N LYS A 212 -4.51 7.15 1.51
CA LYS A 212 -5.64 6.22 1.46
C LYS A 212 -6.40 6.29 0.13
N THR A 213 -6.55 7.47 -0.44
CA THR A 213 -7.25 7.68 -1.71
C THR A 213 -6.44 7.13 -2.88
N LEU A 214 -5.13 7.43 -2.95
CA LEU A 214 -4.24 6.95 -4.00
C LEU A 214 -4.07 5.43 -3.94
N TRP A 215 -3.92 4.87 -2.73
CA TRP A 215 -3.81 3.43 -2.55
C TRP A 215 -5.07 2.70 -3.02
N ARG A 216 -6.26 3.20 -2.65
CA ARG A 216 -7.53 2.63 -3.11
C ARG A 216 -7.71 2.77 -4.62
N SER A 217 -7.34 3.91 -5.18
CA SER A 217 -7.37 4.16 -6.63
C SER A 217 -6.52 3.13 -7.37
N GLY A 218 -5.29 2.88 -6.90
CA GLY A 218 -4.39 1.86 -7.45
C GLY A 218 -4.95 0.45 -7.43
N ALA A 219 -5.50 0.04 -6.28
CA ALA A 219 -6.16 -1.25 -6.15
C ALA A 219 -7.32 -1.44 -7.16
N GLN A 220 -7.99 -0.34 -7.50
CA GLN A 220 -9.09 -0.30 -8.47
C GLN A 220 -8.62 -0.14 -9.93
N GLY A 221 -7.30 -0.16 -10.18
CA GLY A 221 -6.70 0.00 -11.50
C GLY A 221 -6.59 1.44 -11.99
N GLY A 222 -6.86 2.43 -11.13
CA GLY A 222 -6.53 3.82 -11.40
C GLY A 222 -5.08 4.16 -11.05
N ASP A 223 -4.73 5.45 -11.12
CA ASP A 223 -3.40 5.92 -10.75
C ASP A 223 -3.17 5.75 -9.26
N ASP A 224 -2.04 5.13 -8.92
CA ASP A 224 -1.62 4.90 -7.55
C ASP A 224 -0.48 5.84 -7.14
N ILE A 225 0.09 5.59 -5.96
CA ILE A 225 1.23 6.37 -5.49
C ILE A 225 2.50 6.12 -6.31
N TRP A 226 2.69 4.92 -6.83
CA TRP A 226 3.89 4.50 -7.54
C TRP A 226 3.96 5.13 -8.92
N VAL A 227 2.85 5.11 -9.66
CA VAL A 227 2.71 5.81 -10.96
C VAL A 227 3.04 7.30 -10.80
N ARG A 228 2.52 7.93 -9.72
CA ARG A 228 2.81 9.34 -9.44
C ARG A 228 4.26 9.58 -9.06
N ALA A 229 4.86 8.71 -8.24
CA ALA A 229 6.26 8.79 -7.86
C ALA A 229 7.17 8.64 -9.10
N ASP A 230 6.87 7.69 -9.98
CA ASP A 230 7.57 7.45 -11.23
C ASP A 230 7.50 8.65 -12.16
N GLU A 231 6.30 9.23 -12.36
CA GLU A 231 6.13 10.43 -13.16
C GLU A 231 6.98 11.58 -12.59
N PHE A 232 6.88 11.81 -11.27
CA PHE A 232 7.64 12.85 -10.58
C PHE A 232 9.15 12.66 -10.76
N ILE A 233 9.66 11.46 -10.52
CA ILE A 233 11.08 11.12 -10.61
C ILE A 233 11.57 11.25 -12.05
N ALA A 234 10.78 10.80 -13.03
CA ALA A 234 11.10 10.96 -14.45
C ALA A 234 11.21 12.44 -14.84
N ARG A 235 10.26 13.28 -14.44
CA ARG A 235 10.29 14.74 -14.66
C ARG A 235 11.49 15.39 -13.97
N LYS A 236 11.80 14.98 -12.74
CA LYS A 236 12.98 15.45 -11.98
C LYS A 236 14.29 15.08 -12.67
N ARG A 237 14.43 13.86 -13.20
CA ARG A 237 15.61 13.42 -13.97
C ARG A 237 15.78 14.17 -15.29
N ARG A 238 14.69 14.59 -15.93
CA ARG A 238 14.73 15.45 -17.14
C ARG A 238 15.01 16.92 -16.83
N GLY A 239 15.05 17.31 -15.56
CA GLY A 239 15.28 18.70 -15.14
C GLY A 239 14.04 19.60 -15.20
N GLU A 240 12.85 19.03 -15.40
CA GLU A 240 11.57 19.76 -15.40
C GLU A 240 11.14 20.16 -13.98
N ILE A 241 11.62 19.44 -12.98
CA ILE A 241 11.37 19.70 -11.56
C ILE A 241 12.72 20.01 -10.89
N PRO A 242 12.86 21.15 -10.17
CA PRO A 242 14.09 21.47 -9.45
C PRO A 242 14.48 20.36 -8.46
N LYS A 243 15.78 20.11 -8.30
CA LYS A 243 16.28 19.05 -7.40
C LYS A 243 15.84 19.22 -5.94
N SER A 244 15.59 20.47 -5.52
CA SER A 244 15.13 20.85 -4.18
C SER A 244 13.63 20.64 -3.95
N VAL A 245 12.86 20.33 -5.00
CA VAL A 245 11.44 20.00 -4.89
C VAL A 245 11.31 18.48 -4.75
N TYR A 246 10.41 18.07 -3.85
CA TYR A 246 10.18 16.66 -3.53
C TYR A 246 8.72 16.23 -3.71
N HIS A 247 7.82 17.15 -4.05
CA HIS A 247 6.40 16.87 -4.24
C HIS A 247 5.93 17.44 -5.58
N LEU A 248 4.90 16.83 -6.14
CA LEU A 248 4.15 17.50 -7.20
C LEU A 248 3.42 18.69 -6.58
N PRO A 249 3.43 19.89 -7.20
CA PRO A 249 2.55 20.96 -6.77
C PRO A 249 1.14 20.37 -6.68
N GLU A 250 0.42 20.67 -5.60
CA GLU A 250 -0.98 20.28 -5.54
C GLU A 250 -1.65 20.87 -6.79
N GLU A 251 -2.11 20.00 -7.68
CA GLU A 251 -3.16 20.40 -8.58
C GLU A 251 -4.28 20.83 -7.66
N VAL A 252 -4.51 22.15 -7.59
CA VAL A 252 -5.55 22.74 -6.75
C VAL A 252 -6.84 22.05 -7.16
N SER A 253 -7.22 21.03 -6.39
CA SER A 253 -8.37 20.22 -6.69
C SER A 253 -9.56 21.05 -6.29
N TYR A 254 -10.11 21.80 -7.26
CA TYR A 254 -11.30 22.63 -7.10
C TYR A 254 -12.56 21.80 -6.73
N SER A 255 -12.45 20.48 -6.55
CA SER A 255 -13.57 19.59 -6.25
C SER A 255 -14.02 19.57 -4.78
N MET A 256 -13.38 20.32 -3.86
CA MET A 256 -13.90 20.49 -2.49
C MET A 256 -15.09 21.47 -2.38
N PHE A 257 -15.54 22.06 -3.49
CA PHE A 257 -16.72 22.93 -3.53
C PHE A 257 -17.86 22.39 -4.42
N ALA A 258 -18.05 21.07 -4.49
CA ALA A 258 -19.33 20.54 -4.94
C ALA A 258 -20.34 20.71 -3.78
N PRO A 259 -21.37 21.56 -3.90
CA PRO A 259 -22.43 21.63 -2.90
C PRO A 259 -23.18 20.29 -2.89
N ILE A 260 -23.44 19.78 -1.68
CA ILE A 260 -24.31 18.63 -1.41
C ILE A 260 -25.74 18.96 -1.87
#